data_AF-A0AAV2Z1Y4-F1
#
_entry.id   AF-A0AAV2Z1Y4-F1
#
_cell.length_a   1.000
_cell.length_b   1.000
_cell.length_c   1.000
_cell.angle_alpha   90.00
_cell.angle_beta   90.00
_cell.angle_gamma   90.00
#
_symmetry.space_group_name_H-M   'P 1'
#
loop_
_entity.id
_entity.type
_entity.pdbx_description
1 polymer ?
#
loop_
_entity_poly.entity_id
_entity_poly.type
_entity_poly.pdbx_seq_one_letter_code
_entity_poly.pdbx_strand_id
1 'polypeptide(L)'
;MEVETSASAATARRVRFQGAEYIEYDMEQAPVVHYCGVGRRTELAATTEAAMRMEWEARGRPSSEFTVQALESLYLKELEERVRIYGIAPVTQLGLAALRAQLELVEVLATELVVQDVMETDVPCKLDTDARRALQLAKKEVPGYSADGYVFGRRFYSVDDFLDLFEVDELKEIADNYACEVPKLTGAEKAKVKVTESELVAVHPAILGKPLKMLTLREMVAEGHLRGVDVKEVLAAGKGKKGKKKWLSVLRPLMQKQLLQAKWEEVHREMVKKALTGQVEKCAAEQQQQQLLELISLHLQRAGVAWEAPATGNLEDRLSIAFMALFGHLHPEFPTKQLKVM
;
A
#
# COMPACT_ATOMS: atom_id res chain seq x y z
N MET A 1 -12.19 -59.51 33.23
CA MET A 1 -11.14 -58.53 33.57
C MET A 1 -11.05 -57.60 32.39
N GLU A 2 -10.82 -56.32 32.67
CA GLU A 2 -10.68 -55.20 31.73
C GLU A 2 -11.96 -54.41 31.40
N VAL A 3 -11.98 -53.29 32.12
CA VAL A 3 -12.62 -52.01 31.95
C VAL A 3 -12.42 -51.47 30.53
N GLU A 4 -13.50 -51.02 29.88
CA GLU A 4 -13.40 -49.88 28.98
C GLU A 4 -14.43 -48.82 29.39
N THR A 5 -13.87 -47.76 29.95
CA THR A 5 -14.48 -46.52 30.36
C THR A 5 -15.01 -45.72 29.17
N SER A 6 -16.21 -45.18 29.38
CA SER A 6 -16.84 -44.09 28.64
C SER A 6 -15.87 -42.97 28.24
N ALA A 7 -15.88 -42.60 26.96
CA ALA A 7 -15.39 -41.31 26.47
C ALA A 7 -16.44 -40.66 25.56
N SER A 8 -17.27 -39.83 26.22
CA SER A 8 -17.88 -38.58 25.79
C SER A 8 -17.87 -38.23 24.30
N ALA A 9 -19.08 -38.04 23.77
CA ALA A 9 -19.41 -37.39 22.51
C ALA A 9 -18.71 -36.03 22.35
N ALA A 10 -17.74 -35.94 21.44
CA ALA A 10 -17.30 -34.68 20.85
C ALA A 10 -18.04 -34.53 19.51
N THR A 11 -19.15 -33.78 19.51
CA THR A 11 -19.81 -33.32 18.29
C THR A 11 -18.82 -32.47 17.49
N ALA A 12 -18.22 -33.05 16.47
CA ALA A 12 -17.42 -32.33 15.48
C ALA A 12 -18.32 -31.28 14.81
N ARG A 13 -18.13 -30.00 15.15
CA ARG A 13 -18.74 -28.86 14.45
C ARG A 13 -18.25 -28.86 13.00
N ARG A 14 -19.00 -29.52 12.12
CA ARG A 14 -18.81 -29.41 10.66
C ARG A 14 -19.38 -28.09 10.20
N VAL A 15 -18.51 -27.14 9.88
CA VAL A 15 -18.87 -25.91 9.16
C VAL A 15 -19.15 -26.32 7.71
N ARG A 16 -20.39 -26.14 7.25
CA ARG A 16 -20.73 -26.29 5.83
C ARG A 16 -20.48 -24.95 5.15
N PHE A 17 -19.49 -24.92 4.26
CA PHE A 17 -19.33 -23.83 3.30
C PHE A 17 -20.27 -24.10 2.13
N GLN A 18 -21.16 -23.16 1.85
CA GLN A 18 -22.06 -23.22 0.70
C GLN A 18 -21.51 -22.23 -0.34
N GLY A 19 -20.95 -22.74 -1.45
CA GLY A 19 -20.65 -21.92 -2.63
C GLY A 19 -19.20 -21.82 -3.12
N ALA A 20 -18.25 -22.63 -2.68
CA ALA A 20 -16.94 -22.73 -3.33
C ALA A 20 -16.54 -24.20 -3.46
N GLU A 21 -16.40 -24.72 -4.68
CA GLU A 21 -16.12 -26.15 -4.90
C GLU A 21 -14.65 -26.50 -4.62
N TYR A 22 -13.70 -25.56 -4.70
CA TYR A 22 -12.29 -25.79 -4.33
C TYR A 22 -11.64 -24.51 -3.80
N ILE A 23 -10.74 -24.64 -2.81
CA ILE A 23 -9.76 -23.63 -2.42
C ILE A 23 -8.41 -24.23 -2.79
N GLU A 24 -7.75 -23.70 -3.82
CA GLU A 24 -6.38 -24.10 -4.15
C GLU A 24 -5.44 -23.53 -3.08
N TYR A 25 -4.84 -24.42 -2.29
CA TYR A 25 -3.87 -24.08 -1.27
C TYR A 25 -2.47 -24.25 -1.88
N ASP A 26 -1.74 -23.15 -2.05
CA ASP A 26 -0.32 -23.20 -2.38
C ASP A 26 0.46 -23.59 -1.12
N MET A 27 0.95 -24.83 -1.09
CA MET A 27 1.63 -25.41 0.07
C MET A 27 3.04 -24.82 0.30
N GLU A 28 3.61 -24.13 -0.69
CA GLU A 28 4.93 -23.51 -0.59
C GLU A 28 4.89 -22.07 -0.07
N GLN A 29 3.72 -21.43 -0.04
CA GLN A 29 3.54 -20.14 0.61
C GLN A 29 3.10 -20.31 2.06
N ALA A 30 3.84 -19.70 2.99
CA ALA A 30 3.42 -19.66 4.38
C ALA A 30 2.03 -19.00 4.47
N PRO A 31 1.05 -19.60 5.16
CA PRO A 31 -0.24 -18.97 5.34
C PRO A 31 -0.03 -17.61 6.00
N VAL A 32 -0.45 -16.54 5.32
CA VAL A 32 -0.51 -15.21 5.91
C VAL A 32 -1.66 -15.24 6.92
N VAL A 33 -1.37 -15.71 8.13
CA VAL A 33 -2.25 -15.52 9.27
C VAL A 33 -2.20 -14.03 9.55
N HIS A 34 -3.28 -13.31 9.24
CA HIS A 34 -3.44 -11.96 9.74
C HIS A 34 -3.41 -11.99 11.26
N TYR A 35 -2.27 -11.60 11.83
CA TYR A 35 -2.10 -11.28 13.25
C TYR A 35 -2.75 -9.92 13.50
N CYS A 36 -4.07 -9.85 13.38
CA CYS A 36 -4.83 -8.67 13.75
C CYS A 36 -6.03 -9.13 14.56
N GLY A 37 -6.21 -8.57 15.76
CA GLY A 37 -7.42 -8.71 16.59
C GLY A 37 -8.71 -8.18 15.93
N VAL A 38 -8.66 -7.91 14.62
CA VAL A 38 -9.70 -7.32 13.76
C VAL A 38 -10.52 -8.41 13.06
N GLY A 39 -9.93 -9.61 12.84
CA GLY A 39 -10.61 -10.70 12.11
C GLY A 39 -11.39 -11.68 12.99
N ARG A 40 -11.23 -11.63 14.31
CA ARG A 40 -12.05 -12.42 15.23
C ARG A 40 -13.06 -11.48 15.87
N ARG A 41 -14.34 -11.86 15.79
CA ARG A 41 -15.31 -11.57 16.86
C ARG A 41 -14.83 -12.28 18.13
N THR A 42 -13.69 -11.90 18.68
CA THR A 42 -13.31 -12.26 20.03
C THR A 42 -14.14 -11.37 20.91
N GLU A 43 -15.38 -11.80 21.16
CA GLU A 43 -15.98 -11.54 22.46
C GLU A 43 -14.93 -11.93 23.50
N LEU A 44 -14.11 -10.97 23.97
CA LEU A 44 -13.13 -11.26 25.02
C LEU A 44 -13.85 -11.87 26.24
N ALA A 45 -15.11 -11.48 26.42
CA ALA A 45 -16.06 -12.04 27.38
C ALA A 45 -16.34 -13.55 27.23
N ALA A 46 -16.10 -14.16 26.06
CA ALA A 46 -16.37 -15.57 25.78
C ALA A 46 -15.09 -16.42 25.56
N THR A 47 -13.92 -15.80 25.49
CA THR A 47 -12.62 -16.50 25.35
C THR A 47 -12.07 -16.91 26.71
N THR A 48 -11.64 -18.16 26.85
CA THR A 48 -10.97 -18.64 28.06
C THR A 48 -9.60 -17.95 28.23
N GLU A 49 -9.13 -17.81 29.47
CA GLU A 49 -7.80 -17.25 29.76
C GLU A 49 -6.69 -18.01 29.01
N ALA A 50 -6.84 -19.33 28.84
CA ALA A 50 -5.95 -20.16 28.04
C ALA A 50 -5.88 -19.71 26.57
N ALA A 51 -7.01 -19.33 25.97
CA ALA A 51 -7.06 -18.83 24.60
C ALA A 51 -6.40 -17.44 24.47
N MET A 52 -6.63 -16.56 25.45
CA MET A 52 -5.98 -15.25 25.50
C MET A 52 -4.45 -15.36 25.68
N ARG A 53 -4.00 -16.32 26.49
CA ARG A 53 -2.57 -16.58 26.70
C ARG A 53 -1.90 -17.13 25.43
N MET A 54 -2.56 -18.03 24.72
CA MET A 54 -2.07 -18.50 23.41
C MET A 54 -1.95 -17.37 22.40
N GLU A 55 -2.88 -16.41 22.40
CA GLU A 55 -2.78 -15.24 21.52
C GLU A 55 -1.62 -14.31 21.91
N TRP A 56 -1.40 -14.10 23.21
CA TRP A 56 -0.26 -13.33 23.71
C TRP A 56 1.09 -13.94 23.28
N GLU A 57 1.22 -15.26 23.41
CA GLU A 57 2.42 -16.00 22.99
C GLU A 57 2.59 -15.97 21.46
N ALA A 58 1.51 -16.14 20.70
CA ALA A 58 1.54 -16.05 19.24
C ALA A 58 1.98 -14.67 18.73
N ARG A 59 1.78 -13.62 19.53
CA ARG A 59 2.26 -12.25 19.28
C ARG A 59 3.74 -12.05 19.67
N GLY A 60 4.45 -13.13 20.00
CA GLY A 60 5.88 -13.11 20.32
C GLY A 60 6.20 -12.51 21.69
N ARG A 61 5.21 -12.39 22.58
CA ARG A 61 5.40 -11.82 23.91
C ARG A 61 5.60 -12.91 24.97
N PRO A 62 6.44 -12.68 25.98
CA PRO A 62 6.74 -13.69 26.99
C PRO A 62 5.51 -13.95 27.87
N SER A 63 5.18 -15.22 28.11
CA SER A 63 4.02 -15.65 28.91
C SER A 63 4.07 -15.14 30.35
N SER A 64 5.26 -14.81 30.87
CA SER A 64 5.46 -14.23 32.21
C SER A 64 4.87 -12.83 32.37
N GLU A 65 4.66 -12.10 31.28
CA GLU A 65 4.09 -10.75 31.27
C GLU A 65 2.58 -10.75 30.94
N PHE A 66 2.00 -11.93 30.73
CA PHE A 66 0.60 -12.04 30.34
C PHE A 66 -0.32 -11.58 31.46
N THR A 67 -1.14 -10.57 31.13
CA THR A 67 -2.34 -10.23 31.88
C THR A 67 -3.47 -9.95 30.88
N VAL A 68 -4.71 -10.23 31.27
CA VAL A 68 -5.90 -9.91 30.44
C VAL A 68 -5.91 -8.41 30.10
N GLN A 69 -5.60 -7.56 31.07
CA GLN A 69 -5.51 -6.11 30.90
C GLN A 69 -4.40 -5.69 29.91
N ALA A 70 -3.24 -6.35 29.94
CA ALA A 70 -2.17 -6.05 28.97
C ALA A 70 -2.60 -6.41 27.54
N LEU A 71 -3.26 -7.55 27.34
CA LEU A 71 -3.80 -7.95 26.04
C LEU A 71 -4.93 -7.01 25.57
N GLU A 72 -5.83 -6.61 26.46
CA GLU A 72 -6.87 -5.61 26.17
C GLU A 72 -6.29 -4.26 25.78
N SER A 73 -5.28 -3.77 26.50
CA SER A 73 -4.60 -2.52 26.19
C SER A 73 -3.91 -2.56 24.82
N LEU A 74 -3.43 -3.74 24.42
CA LEU A 74 -2.82 -3.95 23.12
C LEU A 74 -3.87 -3.89 22.01
N TYR A 75 -5.02 -4.55 22.19
CA TYR A 75 -6.11 -4.43 21.21
C TYR A 75 -6.66 -3.02 21.08
N LEU A 76 -6.77 -2.30 22.20
CA LEU A 76 -7.20 -0.90 22.16
C LEU A 76 -6.26 -0.08 21.28
N LYS A 77 -4.94 -0.21 21.47
CA LYS A 77 -3.94 0.48 20.63
C LYS A 77 -4.05 0.09 19.15
N GLU A 78 -4.17 -1.20 18.85
CA GLU A 78 -4.29 -1.67 17.47
C GLU A 78 -5.55 -1.14 16.77
N LEU A 79 -6.68 -1.17 17.47
CA LEU A 79 -7.93 -0.65 16.94
C LEU A 79 -7.92 0.87 16.81
N GLU A 80 -7.28 1.58 17.74
CA GLU A 80 -7.09 3.03 17.66
C GLU A 80 -6.28 3.40 16.43
N GLU A 81 -5.13 2.74 16.22
CA GLU A 81 -4.30 2.93 15.03
C GLU A 81 -5.09 2.62 13.76
N ARG A 82 -5.88 1.55 13.77
CA ARG A 82 -6.67 1.16 12.60
C ARG A 82 -7.78 2.16 12.26
N VAL A 83 -8.47 2.71 13.26
CA VAL A 83 -9.48 3.77 13.04
C VAL A 83 -8.82 5.05 12.54
N ARG A 84 -7.64 5.41 13.06
CA ARG A 84 -6.87 6.59 12.61
C ARG A 84 -6.43 6.50 11.15
N ILE A 85 -6.17 5.30 10.61
CA ILE A 85 -5.83 5.12 9.18
C ILE A 85 -6.92 5.69 8.27
N TYR A 86 -8.18 5.67 8.70
CA TYR A 86 -9.30 6.24 7.95
C TYR A 86 -9.52 7.74 8.19
N GLY A 87 -8.64 8.41 8.95
CA GLY A 87 -8.78 9.83 9.28
C GLY A 87 -9.89 10.13 10.29
N ILE A 88 -10.23 9.17 11.15
CA ILE A 88 -11.29 9.30 12.14
C ILE A 88 -10.68 9.22 13.54
N ALA A 89 -11.11 10.13 14.43
CA ALA A 89 -10.71 10.12 15.82
C ALA A 89 -11.28 8.89 16.56
N PRO A 90 -10.43 8.05 17.20
CA PRO A 90 -10.91 6.86 17.89
C PRO A 90 -11.63 7.19 19.20
N VAL A 91 -12.72 6.47 19.47
CA VAL A 91 -13.53 6.64 20.69
C VAL A 91 -12.99 5.77 21.82
N THR A 92 -11.88 6.21 22.41
CA THR A 92 -11.15 5.44 23.42
C THR A 92 -11.88 5.36 24.77
N GLN A 93 -12.67 6.39 25.11
CA GLN A 93 -13.33 6.53 26.41
C GLN A 93 -14.48 5.53 26.63
N LEU A 94 -15.05 4.99 25.55
CA LEU A 94 -16.18 4.05 25.60
C LEU A 94 -15.74 2.58 25.58
N GLY A 95 -14.42 2.34 25.62
CA GLY A 95 -13.83 1.02 25.70
C GLY A 95 -13.82 0.22 24.39
N LEU A 96 -13.37 -1.03 24.49
CA LEU A 96 -13.07 -1.88 23.34
C LEU A 96 -14.29 -2.15 22.45
N ALA A 97 -15.47 -2.32 23.03
CA ALA A 97 -16.69 -2.62 22.29
C ALA A 97 -17.10 -1.47 21.37
N ALA A 98 -17.02 -0.22 21.87
CA ALA A 98 -17.33 0.96 21.09
C ALA A 98 -16.33 1.19 19.96
N LEU A 99 -15.03 1.01 20.24
CA LEU A 99 -13.97 1.16 19.24
C LEU A 99 -14.07 0.12 18.12
N ARG A 100 -14.52 -1.10 18.45
CA ARG A 100 -14.83 -2.14 17.44
C ARG A 100 -16.04 -1.76 16.59
N ALA A 101 -17.14 -1.35 17.22
CA ALA A 101 -18.31 -0.90 16.48
C ALA A 101 -17.99 0.29 15.57
N GLN A 102 -17.13 1.19 16.04
CA GLN A 102 -16.59 2.29 15.25
C GLN A 102 -15.82 1.76 14.04
N LEU A 103 -14.84 0.87 14.24
CA LEU A 103 -14.06 0.31 13.15
C LEU A 103 -14.95 -0.42 12.13
N GLU A 104 -15.88 -1.26 12.59
CA GLU A 104 -16.82 -1.97 11.71
C GLU A 104 -17.65 -1.01 10.85
N LEU A 105 -18.14 0.09 11.44
CA LEU A 105 -18.89 1.10 10.69
C LEU A 105 -18.03 1.81 9.65
N VAL A 106 -16.81 2.20 10.02
CA VAL A 106 -15.86 2.85 9.09
C VAL A 106 -15.51 1.93 7.92
N GLU A 107 -15.23 0.65 8.19
CA GLU A 107 -14.91 -0.33 7.15
C GLU A 107 -16.08 -0.56 6.19
N VAL A 108 -17.32 -0.56 6.70
CA VAL A 108 -18.52 -0.65 5.87
C VAL A 108 -18.66 0.58 4.97
N LEU A 109 -18.51 1.79 5.53
CA LEU A 109 -18.61 3.03 4.75
C LEU A 109 -17.49 3.14 3.70
N ALA A 110 -16.26 2.75 4.07
CA ALA A 110 -15.14 2.74 3.14
C ALA A 110 -15.33 1.70 2.02
N THR A 111 -15.95 0.55 2.34
CA THR A 111 -16.32 -0.46 1.33
C THR A 111 -17.43 0.06 0.41
N GLU A 112 -18.44 0.73 0.95
CA GLU A 112 -19.53 1.33 0.16
C GLU A 112 -18.99 2.34 -0.83
N LEU A 113 -18.07 3.21 -0.40
CA LEU A 113 -17.44 4.20 -1.27
C LEU A 113 -16.75 3.53 -2.48
N VAL A 114 -16.02 2.45 -2.24
CA VAL A 114 -15.27 1.74 -3.27
C VAL A 114 -16.19 0.98 -4.22
N VAL A 115 -17.27 0.40 -3.71
CA VAL A 115 -18.29 -0.24 -4.55
C VAL A 115 -19.01 0.79 -5.42
N GLN A 116 -19.35 1.96 -4.88
CA GLN A 116 -19.97 3.06 -5.65
C GLN A 116 -19.03 3.56 -6.76
N ASP A 117 -17.75 3.77 -6.45
CA ASP A 117 -16.76 4.30 -7.39
C ASP A 117 -16.44 3.31 -8.53
N VAL A 118 -16.35 2.01 -8.22
CA VAL A 118 -15.91 0.99 -9.19
C VAL A 118 -17.07 0.35 -9.95
N MET A 119 -18.23 0.17 -9.31
CA MET A 119 -19.38 -0.51 -9.92
C MET A 119 -20.45 0.45 -10.44
N GLU A 120 -20.34 1.75 -10.16
CA GLU A 120 -21.36 2.77 -10.49
C GLU A 120 -22.79 2.39 -10.04
N THR A 121 -22.90 1.49 -9.05
CA THR A 121 -24.18 0.98 -8.56
C THR A 121 -24.64 1.76 -7.35
N ASP A 122 -25.92 2.15 -7.34
CA ASP A 122 -26.60 2.64 -6.15
C ASP A 122 -26.67 1.51 -5.10
N VAL A 123 -25.80 1.59 -4.09
CA VAL A 123 -25.83 0.68 -2.96
C VAL A 123 -27.04 1.00 -2.07
N PRO A 124 -27.82 -0.02 -1.62
CA PRO A 124 -28.94 0.20 -0.73
C PRO A 124 -28.52 0.91 0.57
N CYS A 125 -29.19 2.02 0.83
CA CYS A 125 -28.84 3.06 1.81
C CYS A 125 -28.88 2.65 3.30
N LYS A 126 -29.47 1.51 3.65
CA LYS A 126 -29.61 1.16 5.08
C LYS A 126 -28.37 0.42 5.52
N LEU A 127 -27.66 0.93 6.53
CA LEU A 127 -26.53 0.25 7.18
C LEU A 127 -26.96 -0.95 8.04
N ASP A 128 -27.98 -1.69 7.60
CA ASP A 128 -28.50 -2.89 8.25
C ASP A 128 -27.61 -4.11 7.99
N THR A 129 -27.88 -5.21 8.68
CA THR A 129 -27.07 -6.42 8.60
C THR A 129 -27.05 -7.03 7.19
N ASP A 130 -28.12 -6.86 6.43
CA ASP A 130 -28.24 -7.45 5.09
C ASP A 130 -27.50 -6.63 4.05
N ALA A 131 -27.57 -5.30 4.12
CA ALA A 131 -26.79 -4.39 3.29
C ALA A 131 -25.29 -4.51 3.57
N ARG A 132 -24.88 -4.64 4.84
CA ARG A 132 -23.48 -4.93 5.20
C ARG A 132 -22.99 -6.21 4.56
N ARG A 133 -23.82 -7.26 4.56
CA ARG A 133 -23.49 -8.54 3.92
C ARG A 133 -23.40 -8.40 2.41
N ALA A 134 -24.33 -7.69 1.78
CA ALA A 134 -24.30 -7.42 0.34
C ALA A 134 -23.05 -6.63 -0.06
N LEU A 135 -22.70 -5.59 0.70
CA LEU A 135 -21.47 -4.80 0.53
C LEU A 135 -20.21 -5.65 0.66
N GLN A 136 -20.14 -6.54 1.65
CA GLN A 136 -19.00 -7.46 1.81
C GLN A 136 -18.88 -8.44 0.64
N LEU A 137 -19.99 -8.84 0.01
CA LEU A 137 -19.98 -9.66 -1.20
C LEU A 137 -19.52 -8.83 -2.41
N ALA A 138 -20.06 -7.63 -2.60
CA ALA A 138 -19.66 -6.71 -3.67
C ALA A 138 -18.17 -6.31 -3.56
N LYS A 139 -17.64 -6.14 -2.35
CA LYS A 139 -16.20 -5.93 -2.08
C LYS A 139 -15.32 -7.00 -2.74
N LYS A 140 -15.79 -8.26 -2.78
CA LYS A 140 -15.06 -9.36 -3.45
C LYS A 140 -15.07 -9.23 -4.97
N GLU A 141 -15.93 -8.41 -5.53
CA GLU A 141 -16.00 -8.16 -6.97
C GLU A 141 -15.13 -6.96 -7.37
N VAL A 142 -14.92 -5.99 -6.46
CA VAL A 142 -14.08 -4.79 -6.69
C VAL A 142 -12.58 -5.14 -6.88
N PRO A 143 -11.99 -4.93 -8.08
CA PRO A 143 -10.55 -5.04 -8.27
C PRO A 143 -9.77 -4.02 -7.42
N GLY A 144 -8.75 -4.47 -6.67
CA GLY A 144 -7.70 -3.61 -6.14
C GLY A 144 -7.95 -2.85 -4.82
N TYR A 145 -9.00 -3.15 -4.04
CA TYR A 145 -9.23 -2.43 -2.77
C TYR A 145 -8.14 -2.71 -1.70
N SER A 146 -7.68 -1.62 -1.06
CA SER A 146 -6.44 -1.52 -0.28
C SER A 146 -6.53 -1.93 1.20
N ALA A 147 -7.72 -2.21 1.76
CA ALA A 147 -7.81 -2.40 3.21
C ALA A 147 -7.39 -3.80 3.70
N ASP A 148 -7.55 -4.83 2.87
CA ASP A 148 -7.30 -6.22 3.26
C ASP A 148 -6.15 -6.79 2.44
N GLY A 149 -5.10 -7.24 3.13
CA GLY A 149 -3.95 -7.86 2.50
C GLY A 149 -4.35 -8.95 1.50
N TYR A 150 -3.60 -9.00 0.41
CA TYR A 150 -3.54 -10.01 -0.63
C TYR A 150 -4.67 -11.08 -0.66
N VAL A 151 -5.60 -10.95 -1.60
CA VAL A 151 -6.54 -12.03 -1.96
C VAL A 151 -6.20 -12.50 -3.38
N PHE A 152 -5.83 -13.78 -3.48
CA PHE A 152 -5.54 -14.58 -4.67
C PHE A 152 -5.95 -13.95 -6.02
N GLY A 153 -4.96 -13.71 -6.90
CA GLY A 153 -5.18 -13.40 -8.32
C GLY A 153 -5.46 -11.94 -8.66
N ARG A 154 -5.59 -11.04 -7.68
CA ARG A 154 -5.69 -9.58 -7.93
C ARG A 154 -4.34 -8.92 -7.68
N ARG A 155 -3.75 -8.36 -8.74
CA ARG A 155 -2.53 -7.56 -8.63
C ARG A 155 -2.89 -6.22 -8.00
N PHE A 156 -2.40 -6.00 -6.79
CA PHE A 156 -2.43 -4.69 -6.15
C PHE A 156 -1.31 -3.87 -6.77
N TYR A 157 -1.63 -2.68 -7.28
CA TYR A 157 -0.60 -1.70 -7.59
C TYR A 157 -0.44 -0.84 -6.33
N SER A 158 0.68 -0.99 -5.62
CA SER A 158 1.06 0.06 -4.67
C SER A 158 1.28 1.36 -5.43
N VAL A 159 1.25 2.51 -4.75
CA VAL A 159 1.61 3.79 -5.40
C VAL A 159 3.02 3.69 -5.99
N ASP A 160 3.92 2.96 -5.32
CA ASP A 160 5.26 2.69 -5.82
C ASP A 160 5.26 1.88 -7.13
N ASP A 161 4.46 0.81 -7.21
CA ASP A 161 4.32 -0.01 -8.43
C ASP A 161 3.63 0.77 -9.57
N PHE A 162 2.69 1.66 -9.24
CA PHE A 162 2.03 2.52 -10.21
C PHE A 162 3.02 3.52 -10.81
N LEU A 163 3.82 4.19 -9.96
CA LEU A 163 4.83 5.14 -10.41
C LEU A 163 5.96 4.47 -11.20
N ASP A 164 6.19 3.17 -10.99
CA ASP A 164 7.20 2.44 -11.77
C ASP A 164 6.86 2.29 -13.26
N LEU A 165 5.59 2.45 -13.63
CA LEU A 165 5.14 2.35 -15.02
C LEU A 165 5.55 3.56 -15.87
N PHE A 166 6.02 4.65 -15.24
CA PHE A 166 6.27 5.92 -15.90
C PHE A 166 7.76 6.23 -16.05
N GLU A 167 8.08 6.86 -17.18
CA GLU A 167 9.39 7.41 -17.45
C GLU A 167 9.60 8.74 -16.69
N VAL A 168 10.85 9.21 -16.61
CA VAL A 168 11.20 10.42 -15.82
C VAL A 168 10.41 11.65 -16.24
N ASP A 169 10.13 11.82 -17.52
CA ASP A 169 9.39 12.99 -18.01
C ASP A 169 7.89 12.89 -17.69
N GLU A 170 7.30 11.70 -17.78
CA GLU A 170 5.92 11.45 -17.37
C GLU A 170 5.75 11.64 -15.85
N LEU A 171 6.73 11.21 -15.05
CA LEU A 171 6.75 11.47 -13.61
C LEU A 171 6.77 12.97 -13.30
N LYS A 172 7.45 13.80 -14.10
CA LYS A 172 7.41 15.26 -13.90
C LYS A 172 6.03 15.85 -14.21
N GLU A 173 5.38 15.37 -15.27
CA GLU A 173 4.00 15.79 -15.60
C GLU A 173 3.03 15.40 -14.47
N ILE A 174 3.18 14.20 -13.91
CA ILE A 174 2.43 13.76 -12.73
C ILE A 174 2.75 14.68 -11.54
N ALA A 175 4.02 15.02 -11.30
CA ALA A 175 4.40 15.93 -10.22
C ALA A 175 3.76 17.31 -10.36
N ASP A 176 3.69 17.86 -11.57
CA ASP A 176 3.03 19.13 -11.82
C ASP A 176 1.51 19.03 -11.54
N ASN A 177 0.86 17.93 -11.92
CA ASN A 177 -0.57 17.70 -11.65
C ASN A 177 -0.88 17.62 -10.15
N TYR A 178 0.02 17.03 -9.35
CA TYR A 178 -0.12 16.93 -7.89
C TYR A 178 0.49 18.12 -7.13
N ALA A 179 0.90 19.18 -7.85
CA ALA A 179 1.60 20.36 -7.30
C ALA A 179 2.82 19.98 -6.42
N CYS A 180 3.52 18.91 -6.80
CA CYS A 180 4.70 18.40 -6.12
C CYS A 180 5.96 19.07 -6.68
N GLU A 181 6.82 19.60 -5.81
CA GLU A 181 8.10 20.14 -6.26
C GLU A 181 9.04 19.02 -6.70
N VAL A 182 9.39 19.00 -7.99
CA VAL A 182 10.33 18.02 -8.54
C VAL A 182 11.74 18.27 -7.97
N PRO A 183 12.31 17.32 -7.21
CA PRO A 183 13.65 17.47 -6.66
C PRO A 183 14.67 17.55 -7.79
N LYS A 184 15.62 18.49 -7.69
CA LYS A 184 16.70 18.64 -8.67
C LYS A 184 17.94 17.91 -8.18
N LEU A 185 18.59 17.14 -9.06
CA LEU A 185 19.86 16.51 -8.74
C LEU A 185 20.93 17.55 -8.43
N THR A 186 21.43 17.52 -7.19
CA THR A 186 22.49 18.41 -6.73
C THR A 186 23.86 17.94 -7.22
N GLY A 187 24.85 18.83 -7.23
CA GLY A 187 26.23 18.48 -7.59
C GLY A 187 26.84 17.40 -6.67
N ALA A 188 26.42 17.36 -5.41
CA ALA A 188 26.86 16.35 -4.43
C ALA A 188 26.33 14.95 -4.77
N GLU A 189 25.08 14.84 -5.22
CA GLU A 189 24.48 13.56 -5.65
C GLU A 189 25.10 13.08 -6.96
N LYS A 190 25.33 13.99 -7.91
CA LYS A 190 26.04 13.67 -9.15
C LYS A 190 27.45 13.16 -8.89
N ALA A 191 28.15 13.68 -7.88
CA ALA A 191 29.49 13.26 -7.50
C ALA A 191 29.54 11.88 -6.83
N LYS A 192 28.44 11.40 -6.23
CA LYS A 192 28.35 10.04 -5.69
C LYS A 192 28.27 8.99 -6.80
N VAL A 193 27.70 9.35 -7.95
CA VAL A 193 27.58 8.46 -9.11
C VAL A 193 28.94 8.29 -9.78
N LYS A 194 29.47 7.07 -9.72
CA LYS A 194 30.73 6.70 -10.37
C LYS A 194 30.47 5.70 -11.49
N VAL A 195 31.27 5.80 -12.54
CA VAL A 195 31.31 4.84 -13.64
C VAL A 195 32.62 4.07 -13.57
N THR A 196 32.51 2.75 -13.49
CA THR A 196 33.66 1.85 -13.51
C THR A 196 33.92 1.36 -14.93
N GLU A 197 35.16 0.95 -15.21
CA GLU A 197 35.53 0.52 -16.56
C GLU A 197 34.87 -0.81 -16.98
N SER A 198 34.43 -1.62 -16.01
CA SER A 198 33.66 -2.85 -16.23
C SER A 198 32.24 -2.60 -16.71
N GLU A 199 31.65 -1.45 -16.42
CA GLU A 199 30.29 -1.08 -16.82
C GLU A 199 30.23 -0.51 -18.24
N LEU A 200 31.39 -0.21 -18.85
CA LEU A 200 31.47 0.27 -20.23
C LEU A 200 31.25 -0.89 -21.18
N VAL A 201 29.98 -1.24 -21.42
CA VAL A 201 29.58 -2.35 -22.28
C VAL A 201 29.00 -1.87 -23.62
N ALA A 202 29.18 -2.68 -24.65
CA ALA A 202 28.60 -2.43 -25.96
C ALA A 202 27.08 -2.54 -25.94
N VAL A 203 26.40 -1.67 -26.70
CA VAL A 203 24.94 -1.70 -26.90
C VAL A 203 24.57 -2.20 -28.30
N HIS A 204 25.54 -2.37 -29.20
CA HIS A 204 25.27 -2.90 -30.53
C HIS A 204 24.70 -4.32 -30.47
N PRO A 205 23.56 -4.62 -31.14
CA PRO A 205 22.83 -5.88 -30.98
C PRO A 205 23.68 -7.15 -31.14
N ALA A 206 24.61 -7.15 -32.10
CA ALA A 206 25.50 -8.29 -32.35
C ALA A 206 26.55 -8.57 -31.24
N ILE A 207 26.78 -7.62 -30.33
CA ILE A 207 27.85 -7.66 -29.31
C ILE A 207 27.39 -7.12 -27.96
N LEU A 208 26.07 -7.11 -27.74
CA LEU A 208 25.43 -6.55 -26.55
C LEU A 208 26.07 -7.08 -25.26
N GLY A 209 26.35 -6.19 -24.33
CA GLY A 209 26.89 -6.54 -23.01
C GLY A 209 28.40 -6.85 -22.99
N LYS A 210 29.09 -6.93 -24.14
CA LYS A 210 30.54 -7.13 -24.15
C LYS A 210 31.28 -5.90 -23.60
N PRO A 211 32.22 -6.06 -22.64
CA PRO A 211 33.01 -4.95 -22.13
C PRO A 211 33.88 -4.30 -23.21
N LEU A 212 34.05 -2.98 -23.15
CA LEU A 212 34.80 -2.17 -24.11
C LEU A 212 36.24 -2.70 -24.34
N LYS A 213 36.91 -3.20 -23.31
CA LYS A 213 38.26 -3.78 -23.42
C LYS A 213 38.30 -5.04 -24.31
N MET A 214 37.23 -5.82 -24.30
CA MET A 214 37.11 -7.10 -25.01
C MET A 214 36.70 -6.95 -26.47
N LEU A 215 36.18 -5.80 -26.89
CA LEU A 215 35.78 -5.56 -28.27
C LEU A 215 36.98 -5.64 -29.22
N THR A 216 36.82 -6.34 -30.34
CA THR A 216 37.75 -6.31 -31.47
C THR A 216 37.66 -4.96 -32.20
N LEU A 217 38.63 -4.67 -33.07
CA LEU A 217 38.61 -3.42 -33.84
C LEU A 217 37.34 -3.28 -34.70
N ARG A 218 36.88 -4.37 -35.33
CA ARG A 218 35.65 -4.35 -36.15
C ARG A 218 34.42 -4.06 -35.30
N GLU A 219 34.32 -4.70 -34.13
CA GLU A 219 33.24 -4.48 -33.17
C GLU A 219 33.25 -3.05 -32.61
N MET A 220 34.42 -2.47 -32.34
CA MET A 220 34.53 -1.05 -31.93
C MET A 220 34.08 -0.07 -33.01
N VAL A 221 34.40 -0.34 -34.28
CA VAL A 221 33.93 0.50 -35.40
C VAL A 221 32.41 0.42 -35.48
N ALA A 222 31.82 -0.79 -35.41
CA ALA A 222 30.37 -0.97 -35.45
C ALA A 222 29.66 -0.27 -34.27
N GLU A 223 30.20 -0.42 -33.05
CA GLU A 223 29.70 0.26 -31.86
C GLU A 223 29.82 1.79 -31.97
N GLY A 224 30.94 2.28 -32.52
CA GLY A 224 31.16 3.70 -32.74
C GLY A 224 30.20 4.31 -33.74
N HIS A 225 29.93 3.61 -34.85
CA HIS A 225 28.91 4.02 -35.81
C HIS A 225 27.53 4.11 -35.16
N LEU A 226 27.14 3.12 -34.37
CA LEU A 226 25.87 3.11 -33.65
C LEU A 226 25.74 4.31 -32.69
N ARG A 227 26.85 4.71 -32.07
CA ARG A 227 26.92 5.87 -31.16
C ARG A 227 27.16 7.20 -31.89
N GLY A 228 27.11 7.22 -33.22
CA GLY A 228 27.23 8.44 -34.03
C GLY A 228 28.66 8.96 -34.21
N VAL A 229 29.68 8.15 -33.96
CA VAL A 229 31.10 8.52 -34.15
C VAL A 229 31.51 8.25 -35.60
N ASP A 230 31.89 9.29 -36.35
CA ASP A 230 32.41 9.12 -37.71
C ASP A 230 33.87 8.62 -37.67
N VAL A 231 34.16 7.60 -38.49
CA VAL A 231 35.50 7.05 -38.69
C VAL A 231 36.50 8.13 -39.10
N LYS A 232 36.07 9.13 -39.86
CA LYS A 232 36.93 10.23 -40.30
C LYS A 232 37.45 11.07 -39.12
N GLU A 233 36.62 11.31 -38.11
CA GLU A 233 37.00 12.05 -36.90
C GLU A 233 38.02 11.27 -36.06
N VAL A 234 37.82 9.95 -35.94
CA VAL A 234 38.75 9.06 -35.23
C VAL A 234 40.10 8.93 -35.93
N LEU A 235 40.09 8.96 -37.27
CA LEU A 235 41.30 8.91 -38.09
C LEU A 235 42.07 10.25 -38.07
N ALA A 236 41.37 11.38 -38.09
CA ALA A 236 41.95 12.72 -38.00
C ALA A 236 42.58 13.00 -36.63
N ALA A 237 42.06 12.42 -35.55
CA ALA A 237 42.51 12.64 -34.18
C ALA A 237 43.91 12.07 -33.83
N GLY A 238 44.70 11.53 -34.77
CA GLY A 238 46.07 11.12 -34.43
C GLY A 238 47.00 10.81 -35.58
N LYS A 239 48.20 11.43 -35.54
CA LYS A 239 49.32 11.12 -36.42
C LYS A 239 49.80 9.67 -36.19
N GLY A 240 49.61 8.79 -37.16
CA GLY A 240 50.52 7.65 -37.40
C GLY A 240 50.15 6.23 -36.94
N LYS A 241 49.07 5.94 -36.20
CA LYS A 241 48.68 4.53 -35.88
C LYS A 241 47.20 4.24 -36.09
N LYS A 242 46.87 3.39 -37.07
CA LYS A 242 45.52 2.86 -37.36
C LYS A 242 45.24 1.69 -36.40
N GLY A 243 44.56 1.89 -35.27
CA GLY A 243 44.40 0.78 -34.32
C GLY A 243 43.41 0.96 -33.18
N LYS A 244 43.07 -0.18 -32.56
CA LYS A 244 42.13 -0.37 -31.43
C LYS A 244 42.31 0.67 -30.31
N LYS A 245 43.55 1.12 -30.05
CA LYS A 245 43.86 2.14 -29.03
C LYS A 245 43.22 3.52 -29.31
N LYS A 246 43.08 3.93 -30.58
CA LYS A 246 42.40 5.19 -30.95
C LYS A 246 40.89 5.12 -30.73
N TRP A 247 40.29 4.02 -31.16
CA TRP A 247 38.87 3.78 -30.91
C TRP A 247 38.59 3.75 -29.41
N LEU A 248 39.45 3.14 -28.61
CA LEU A 248 39.35 3.20 -27.14
C LEU A 248 39.42 4.64 -26.59
N SER A 249 40.31 5.50 -27.10
CA SER A 249 40.41 6.88 -26.62
C SER A 249 39.19 7.75 -26.95
N VAL A 250 38.44 7.40 -28.00
CA VAL A 250 37.21 8.11 -28.40
C VAL A 250 35.98 7.52 -27.74
N LEU A 251 35.83 6.18 -27.78
CA LEU A 251 34.66 5.49 -27.24
C LEU A 251 34.62 5.54 -25.72
N ARG A 252 35.75 5.42 -25.02
CA ARG A 252 35.77 5.43 -23.54
C ARG A 252 35.11 6.69 -22.95
N PRO A 253 35.54 7.93 -23.28
CA PRO A 253 34.92 9.12 -22.70
C PRO A 253 33.46 9.29 -23.14
N LEU A 254 33.12 8.87 -24.36
CA LEU A 254 31.74 8.94 -24.86
C LEU A 254 30.82 7.99 -24.09
N MET A 255 31.22 6.73 -23.94
CA MET A 255 30.47 5.73 -23.18
C MET A 255 30.39 6.11 -21.69
N GLN A 256 31.46 6.66 -21.12
CA GLN A 256 31.45 7.18 -19.75
C GLN A 256 30.43 8.30 -19.60
N LYS A 257 30.39 9.26 -20.53
CA LYS A 257 29.41 10.35 -20.51
C LYS A 257 27.98 9.84 -20.61
N GLN A 258 27.71 8.93 -21.53
CA GLN A 258 26.37 8.34 -21.72
C GLN A 258 25.92 7.54 -20.50
N LEU A 259 26.81 6.70 -19.94
CA LEU A 259 26.49 5.92 -18.76
C LEU A 259 26.35 6.79 -17.51
N LEU A 260 27.15 7.84 -17.36
CA LEU A 260 26.98 8.83 -16.29
C LEU A 260 25.62 9.52 -16.39
N GLN A 261 25.23 9.93 -17.61
CA GLN A 261 23.94 10.56 -17.85
C GLN A 261 22.78 9.60 -17.50
N ALA A 262 22.81 8.36 -18.00
CA ALA A 262 21.77 7.36 -17.70
C ALA A 262 21.68 7.08 -16.19
N LYS A 263 22.82 6.97 -15.49
CA LYS A 263 22.82 6.81 -14.02
C LYS A 263 22.28 8.04 -13.29
N TRP A 264 22.53 9.25 -13.80
CA TRP A 264 21.95 10.47 -13.22
C TRP A 264 20.44 10.53 -13.44
N GLU A 265 19.96 10.13 -14.62
CA GLU A 265 18.54 10.03 -14.93
C GLU A 265 17.84 9.02 -14.02
N GLU A 266 18.45 7.85 -13.79
CA GLU A 266 17.91 6.84 -12.85
C GLU A 266 17.84 7.35 -11.42
N VAL A 267 18.92 7.98 -10.92
CA VAL A 267 18.89 8.60 -9.58
C VAL A 267 17.85 9.70 -9.52
N HIS A 268 17.66 10.46 -10.61
CA HIS A 268 16.63 11.49 -10.67
C HIS A 268 15.25 10.87 -10.57
N ARG A 269 14.99 9.82 -11.36
CA ARG A 269 13.75 9.04 -11.38
C ARG A 269 13.36 8.63 -9.97
N GLU A 270 14.29 7.98 -9.26
CA GLU A 270 14.05 7.52 -7.88
C GLU A 270 13.77 8.66 -6.90
N MET A 271 14.45 9.79 -7.03
CA MET A 271 14.17 10.97 -6.20
C MET A 271 12.79 11.56 -6.48
N VAL A 272 12.41 11.69 -7.76
CA VAL A 272 11.08 12.18 -8.15
C VAL A 272 10.00 11.20 -7.69
N LYS A 273 10.18 9.90 -7.94
CA LYS A 273 9.29 8.82 -7.50
C LYS A 273 9.02 8.91 -6.00
N LYS A 274 10.07 8.96 -5.19
CA LYS A 274 9.93 9.03 -3.73
C LYS A 274 9.19 10.29 -3.25
N ALA A 275 9.43 11.43 -3.89
CA ALA A 275 8.72 12.67 -3.57
C ALA A 275 7.24 12.58 -3.95
N LEU A 276 6.95 12.00 -5.12
CA LEU A 276 5.61 11.75 -5.63
C LEU A 276 4.83 10.76 -4.78
N THR A 277 5.43 9.64 -4.36
CA THR A 277 4.75 8.61 -3.56
C THR A 277 4.05 9.23 -2.35
N GLY A 278 4.79 10.01 -1.55
CA GLY A 278 4.21 10.66 -0.37
C GLY A 278 3.12 11.69 -0.69
N GLN A 279 3.25 12.42 -1.80
CA GLN A 279 2.25 13.41 -2.21
C GLN A 279 0.98 12.74 -2.76
N VAL A 280 1.13 11.71 -3.60
CA VAL A 280 0.01 10.94 -4.16
C VAL A 280 -0.73 10.21 -3.05
N GLU A 281 -0.02 9.57 -2.10
CA GLU A 281 -0.63 8.95 -0.92
C GLU A 281 -1.41 9.95 -0.08
N LYS A 282 -0.84 11.14 0.16
CA LYS A 282 -1.51 12.21 0.89
C LYS A 282 -2.77 12.71 0.18
N CYS A 283 -2.68 13.00 -1.11
CA CYS A 283 -3.83 13.46 -1.90
C CYS A 283 -4.93 12.38 -1.97
N ALA A 284 -4.55 11.11 -2.14
CA ALA A 284 -5.49 9.99 -2.13
C ALA A 284 -6.20 9.87 -0.77
N ALA A 285 -5.46 10.01 0.35
CA ALA A 285 -6.03 10.00 1.69
C ALA A 285 -6.99 11.17 1.92
N GLU A 286 -6.62 12.39 1.53
CA GLU A 286 -7.49 13.58 1.62
C GLU A 286 -8.76 13.43 0.77
N GLN A 287 -8.63 12.90 -0.45
CA GLN A 287 -9.77 12.62 -1.32
C GLN A 287 -10.70 11.56 -0.72
N GLN A 288 -10.15 10.47 -0.19
CA GLN A 288 -10.91 9.43 0.49
C GLN A 288 -11.65 9.98 1.71
N GLN A 289 -11.00 10.82 2.52
CA GLN A 289 -11.63 11.47 3.68
C GLN A 289 -12.78 12.40 3.27
N GLN A 290 -12.60 13.16 2.19
CA GLN A 290 -13.62 14.06 1.67
C GLN A 290 -14.84 13.28 1.14
N GLN A 291 -14.59 12.22 0.38
CA GLN A 291 -15.64 11.32 -0.12
C GLN A 291 -16.38 10.63 1.02
N LEU A 292 -15.65 10.18 2.05
CA LEU A 292 -16.25 9.56 3.24
C LEU A 292 -17.12 10.56 4.01
N LEU A 293 -16.70 11.82 4.13
CA LEU A 293 -17.47 12.89 4.74
C LEU A 293 -18.77 13.16 3.97
N GLU A 294 -18.72 13.17 2.64
CA GLU A 294 -19.91 13.34 1.78
C GLU A 294 -20.89 12.17 1.95
N LEU A 295 -20.38 10.94 1.97
CA LEU A 295 -21.18 9.73 2.17
C LEU A 295 -21.84 9.73 3.56
N ILE A 296 -21.10 10.06 4.62
CA ILE A 296 -21.65 10.17 5.99
C ILE A 296 -22.72 11.25 6.04
N SER A 297 -22.48 12.40 5.41
CA SER A 297 -23.44 13.51 5.36
C SER A 297 -24.74 13.09 4.67
N LEU A 298 -24.64 12.34 3.58
CA LEU A 298 -25.79 11.76 2.88
C LEU A 298 -26.59 10.80 3.78
N HIS A 299 -25.90 9.92 4.51
CA HIS A 299 -26.54 9.01 5.46
C HIS A 299 -27.24 9.76 6.61
N LEU A 300 -26.61 10.80 7.16
CA LEU A 300 -27.20 11.65 8.21
C LEU A 300 -28.46 12.39 7.73
N GLN A 301 -28.42 12.97 6.53
CA GLN A 301 -29.58 13.65 5.93
C GLN A 301 -30.74 12.68 5.72
N ARG A 302 -30.46 11.48 5.20
CA ARG A 302 -31.49 10.45 4.97
C ARG A 302 -32.06 9.88 6.28
N ALA A 303 -31.26 9.84 7.34
CA ALA A 303 -31.69 9.47 8.68
C ALA A 303 -32.48 10.58 9.40
N GLY A 304 -32.59 11.78 8.81
CA GLY A 304 -33.24 12.93 9.43
C GLY A 304 -32.46 13.51 10.62
N VAL A 305 -31.16 13.23 10.71
CA VAL A 305 -30.29 13.77 11.75
C VAL A 305 -29.79 15.14 11.28
N ALA A 306 -30.19 16.19 12.01
CA ALA A 306 -29.69 17.54 11.76
C ALA A 306 -28.18 17.60 12.07
N TRP A 307 -27.38 17.65 11.01
CA TRP A 307 -25.94 17.83 11.07
C TRP A 307 -25.58 19.04 10.20
N GLU A 308 -24.87 19.99 10.79
CA GLU A 308 -24.28 21.11 10.07
C GLU A 308 -22.76 20.94 10.09
N ALA A 309 -22.14 20.92 8.92
CA ALA A 309 -20.69 20.85 8.84
C ALA A 309 -20.09 22.09 9.55
N PRO A 310 -19.09 21.91 10.43
CA PRO A 310 -18.40 23.04 11.04
C PRO A 310 -17.82 23.92 9.93
N ALA A 311 -18.12 25.22 9.97
CA ALA A 311 -17.61 26.19 9.00
C ALA A 311 -16.08 26.37 9.09
N THR A 312 -15.47 25.91 10.19
CA THR A 312 -14.04 26.02 10.49
C THR A 312 -13.53 24.70 11.08
N GLY A 313 -12.37 24.24 10.63
CA GLY A 313 -11.74 22.98 11.08
C GLY A 313 -10.96 22.33 9.96
N ASN A 314 -9.99 21.48 10.29
CA ASN A 314 -9.33 20.63 9.29
C ASN A 314 -10.34 19.55 8.80
N LEU A 315 -10.00 18.83 7.73
CA LEU A 315 -10.88 17.80 7.16
C LEU A 315 -11.14 16.63 8.15
N GLU A 316 -10.10 16.25 8.89
CA GLU A 316 -10.13 15.17 9.89
C GLU A 316 -11.14 15.43 11.03
N ASP A 317 -11.18 16.66 11.55
CA ASP A 317 -12.10 17.09 12.59
C ASP A 317 -13.53 17.04 12.06
N ARG A 318 -13.77 17.58 10.87
CA ARG A 318 -15.09 17.60 10.24
C ARG A 318 -15.60 16.19 9.97
N LEU A 319 -14.74 15.32 9.46
CA LEU A 319 -15.01 13.90 9.24
C LEU A 319 -15.31 13.19 10.56
N SER A 320 -14.49 13.40 11.58
CA SER A 320 -14.66 12.79 12.90
C SER A 320 -15.98 13.21 13.55
N ILE A 321 -16.34 14.50 13.52
CA ILE A 321 -17.59 14.96 14.12
C ILE A 321 -18.80 14.40 13.36
N ALA A 322 -18.79 14.44 12.01
CA ALA A 322 -19.85 13.86 11.20
C ALA A 322 -20.00 12.36 11.46
N PHE A 323 -18.88 11.64 11.51
CA PHE A 323 -18.85 10.22 11.83
C PHE A 323 -19.44 9.95 13.22
N MET A 324 -19.09 10.76 14.23
CA MET A 324 -19.61 10.59 15.59
C MET A 324 -21.12 10.83 15.69
N ALA A 325 -21.67 11.77 14.89
CA ALA A 325 -23.10 11.97 14.79
C ALA A 325 -23.81 10.73 14.22
N LEU A 326 -23.25 10.14 13.17
CA LEU A 326 -23.79 8.92 12.55
C LEU A 326 -23.65 7.72 13.48
N PHE A 327 -22.49 7.56 14.11
CA PHE A 327 -22.22 6.50 15.07
C PHE A 327 -23.18 6.55 16.25
N GLY A 328 -23.41 7.71 16.86
CA GLY A 328 -24.35 7.86 17.97
C GLY A 328 -25.81 7.64 17.57
N HIS A 329 -26.17 7.89 16.31
CA HIS A 329 -27.51 7.56 15.79
C HIS A 329 -27.71 6.05 15.63
N LEU A 330 -26.70 5.35 15.08
CA LEU A 330 -26.77 3.91 14.82
C LEU A 330 -26.53 3.06 16.07
N HIS A 331 -25.77 3.57 17.03
CA HIS A 331 -25.38 2.89 18.27
C HIS A 331 -25.78 3.70 19.51
N PRO A 332 -27.08 3.82 19.82
CA PRO A 332 -27.57 4.58 20.97
C PRO A 332 -27.09 4.02 22.33
N GLU A 333 -26.62 2.77 22.37
CA GLU A 333 -26.00 2.14 23.54
C GLU A 333 -24.67 2.79 23.93
N PHE A 334 -24.02 3.52 23.02
CA PHE A 334 -22.79 4.25 23.26
C PHE A 334 -23.08 5.75 23.38
N PRO A 335 -23.12 6.33 24.59
CA PRO A 335 -23.49 7.74 24.77
C PRO A 335 -22.42 8.68 24.19
N THR A 336 -22.66 9.20 22.98
CA THR A 336 -21.73 10.08 22.27
C THR A 336 -21.78 11.54 22.72
N LYS A 337 -22.80 11.94 23.51
CA LYS A 337 -23.03 13.32 23.98
C LYS A 337 -21.89 13.90 24.85
N GLN A 338 -20.96 13.07 25.33
CA GLN A 338 -19.82 13.51 26.15
C GLN A 338 -18.50 13.64 25.38
N LEU A 339 -18.47 13.27 24.10
CA LEU A 339 -17.26 13.38 23.28
C LEU A 339 -17.14 14.82 22.78
N LYS A 340 -16.61 15.69 23.63
CA LYS A 340 -15.97 16.92 23.15
C LYS A 340 -14.84 16.46 22.24
N VAL A 341 -14.99 16.69 20.94
CA VAL A 341 -13.87 16.61 19.99
C VAL A 341 -12.81 17.58 20.54
N MET A 342 -11.69 17.01 21.01
CA MET A 342 -10.58 17.75 21.61
C MET A 342 -9.71 18.36 20.54
#